data_AF-A0A2X5PEC8-F1
#
_entry.id   AF-A0A2X5PEC8-F1
#
_cell.length_a   1.000
_cell.length_b   1.000
_cell.length_c   1.000
_cell.angle_alpha   90.00
_cell.angle_beta   90.00
_cell.angle_gamma   90.00
#
_symmetry.space_group_name_H-M   'P 1'
#
loop_
_entity.id
_entity.type
_entity.pdbx_description
1 polymer ?
#
loop_
_entity_poly.entity_id
_entity_poly.type
_entity_poly.pdbx_seq_one_letter_code
_entity_poly.pdbx_strand_id
1 'polypeptide(L)' 'MYQHRNWQGELLELPAGKVVCVGSNYAKHISEMGSITPKSRSSLLNLKRHSVIYDSRCICLPVLAKSTMKPSWQY' A
#
# COMPACT_ATOMS: atom_id res chain seq x y z
N MET A 1 -8.03 -16.89 4.29
CA MET A 1 -7.60 -15.68 5.01
C MET A 1 -6.09 -15.73 5.14
N TYR A 2 -5.36 -14.62 4.94
CA TYR A 2 -3.89 -14.63 5.01
C TYR A 2 -3.38 -14.95 6.41
N GLN A 3 -2.29 -15.72 6.48
CA GLN A 3 -1.53 -16.01 7.69
C GLN A 3 -0.05 -15.75 7.42
N HIS A 4 0.66 -15.27 8.45
CA HIS A 4 2.09 -14.95 8.36
C HIS A 4 2.91 -16.23 8.15
N ARG A 5 3.85 -16.17 7.22
CA ARG A 5 4.81 -17.24 6.96
C ARG A 5 6.22 -16.69 6.91
N ASN A 6 7.20 -17.48 7.33
CA ASN A 6 8.60 -17.13 7.13
C ASN A 6 8.99 -17.41 5.67
N TRP A 7 10.26 -17.14 5.34
CA TRP A 7 10.77 -17.34 3.99
C TRP A 7 10.84 -18.82 3.59
N GLN A 8 10.94 -19.74 4.55
CA GLN A 8 10.83 -21.19 4.33
C GLN A 8 9.38 -21.68 4.19
N GLY A 9 8.40 -20.80 4.40
CA GLY A 9 6.97 -21.11 4.28
C GLY A 9 6.31 -21.67 5.55
N GLU A 10 7.04 -21.75 6.66
CA GLU A 10 6.53 -22.15 7.99
C GLU A 10 5.61 -21.08 8.56
N LEU A 11 4.60 -21.51 9.32
CA LEU A 11 3.58 -20.64 9.86
C LEU A 11 4.10 -19.86 11.08
N LEU A 12 3.85 -18.54 11.11
CA LEU A 12 4.05 -17.73 12.31
C LEU A 12 2.72 -17.50 13.02
N GLU A 13 2.67 -17.79 14.32
CA GLU A 13 1.51 -17.55 15.18
C GLU A 13 1.38 -16.08 15.61
N LEU A 14 1.46 -15.17 14.63
CA LEU A 14 1.23 -13.74 14.83
C LEU A 14 -0.19 -13.37 14.39
N PRO A 15 -0.88 -12.50 15.15
CA PRO A 15 -2.23 -12.08 14.79
C PRO A 15 -2.21 -11.22 13.52
N ALA A 16 -3.09 -11.62 12.61
CA ALA A 16 -3.48 -10.92 11.40
C ALA A 16 -4.15 -9.56 11.68
N GLY A 17 -3.36 -8.47 11.70
CA GLY A 17 -3.81 -7.14 12.10
C GLY A 17 -4.12 -6.17 10.94
N LYS A 18 -3.53 -4.98 10.98
CA LYS A 18 -3.63 -3.98 9.90
C LYS A 18 -2.24 -3.69 9.38
N VAL A 19 -2.15 -3.26 8.13
CA VAL A 19 -0.87 -2.83 7.54
C VAL A 19 -0.84 -1.31 7.53
N VAL A 20 0.16 -0.74 8.19
CA VAL A 20 0.48 0.68 8.09
C VAL A 20 1.52 0.86 6.99
N CYS A 21 1.23 1.73 6.03
CA CYS A 21 2.10 2.03 4.90
C CYS A 21 2.60 3.48 5.00
N VAL A 22 3.85 3.71 4.62
CA VAL A 22 4.44 5.05 4.51
C VAL A 22 4.55 5.42 3.03
N GLY A 23 3.92 6.52 2.63
CA GLY A 23 4.04 7.12 1.30
C GLY A 23 5.19 8.13 1.24
N SER A 24 5.70 8.38 0.03
CA SER A 24 6.74 9.39 -0.22
C SER A 24 7.98 9.23 0.69
N ASN A 25 8.49 8.00 0.80
CA ASN A 25 9.63 7.67 1.66
C ASN A 25 10.99 7.63 0.92
N TYR A 26 10.99 7.76 -0.41
CA TYR A 26 12.19 7.69 -1.25
C TYR A 26 12.23 8.88 -2.22
N ALA A 27 13.31 9.65 -2.20
CA ALA A 27 13.46 10.87 -3.00
C ALA A 27 13.25 10.62 -4.51
N LYS A 28 13.84 9.55 -5.05
CA LYS A 28 13.69 9.18 -6.47
C LYS A 28 12.23 8.87 -6.83
N HIS A 29 11.54 8.11 -5.98
CA HIS A 29 10.13 7.76 -6.21
C HIS A 29 9.21 9.00 -6.13
N ILE A 30 9.51 9.94 -5.24
CA ILE A 30 8.78 11.22 -5.15
C ILE A 30 8.92 12.01 -6.45
N SER A 31 10.14 12.09 -7.00
CA SER A 31 10.41 12.78 -8.26
C SER A 31 9.71 12.13 -9.46
N GLU A 32 9.71 10.80 -9.55
CA GLU A 32 8.99 10.05 -10.60
C GLU A 32 7.48 10.34 -10.57
N MET A 33 6.91 10.46 -9.37
CA MET A 33 5.49 10.74 -9.17
C MET A 33 5.12 12.23 -9.27
N GLY A 34 6.08 13.12 -9.57
CA GLY A 34 5.87 14.57 -9.59
C GLY A 34 5.36 15.13 -8.25
N SER A 35 5.57 14.40 -7.16
CA SER A 35 5.00 14.69 -5.85
C SER A 35 5.90 15.64 -5.05
N ILE A 36 5.33 16.35 -4.08
CA ILE A 36 6.09 17.27 -3.24
C ILE A 36 6.80 16.46 -2.16
N THR A 37 8.10 16.68 -1.99
CA THR A 37 8.85 16.08 -0.88
C THR A 37 8.27 16.59 0.44
N PRO A 38 7.83 15.71 1.35
CA PRO A 38 7.30 16.15 2.64
C PRO A 38 8.41 16.89 3.41
N LYS A 39 8.20 18.19 3.65
CA LYS A 39 9.16 19.08 4.33
C LYS A 39 9.21 18.87 5.85
N SER A 40 8.12 18.36 6.41
CA SER A 40 7.98 18.09 7.83
C SER A 40 8.29 16.63 8.11
N ARG A 41 8.81 16.30 9.31
CA ARG A 41 8.97 14.90 9.79
C ARG A 41 7.65 14.08 9.83
N SER A 42 6.56 14.66 9.36
CA SER A 42 5.26 14.03 9.20
C SER A 42 5.28 13.14 7.95
N SER A 43 5.60 11.87 8.15
CA SER A 43 5.48 10.83 7.12
C SER A 43 4.02 10.69 6.69
N LEU A 44 3.78 10.44 5.39
CA LEU A 44 2.43 10.18 4.88
C LEU A 44 2.01 8.76 5.26
N LEU A 45 1.20 8.63 6.31
CA LEU A 45 0.72 7.33 6.79
C LEU A 45 -0.61 6.94 6.13
N ASN A 46 -0.68 5.70 5.66
CA ASN A 46 -1.89 5.08 5.11
C ASN A 46 -2.16 3.75 5.82
N LEU A 47 -3.43 3.44 6.07
CA LEU A 47 -3.83 2.20 6.74
C LEU A 47 -4.58 1.29 5.78
N LYS A 48 -4.13 0.04 5.67
CA LYS A 48 -4.81 -1.02 4.91
C LYS A 48 -5.30 -2.13 5.85
N ARG A 49 -6.49 -2.69 5.57
CA ARG A 49 -7.09 -3.77 6.37
C ARG A 49 -6.40 -5.12 6.11
N HIS A 50 -6.48 -6.07 7.04
CA HIS A 50 -5.94 -7.43 6.83
C HIS A 50 -6.41 -8.10 5.55
N SER A 51 -7.63 -7.78 5.12
CA SER A 51 -8.26 -8.35 3.93
C SER A 51 -7.51 -8.06 2.63
N VAL A 52 -6.53 -7.14 2.63
CA VAL A 52 -5.71 -6.84 1.44
C VAL A 52 -4.37 -7.58 1.42
N ILE A 53 -4.05 -8.35 2.47
CA ILE A 53 -2.81 -9.12 2.53
C ILE A 53 -3.05 -10.47 1.87
N TYR A 54 -2.16 -10.83 0.96
CA TYR A 54 -2.22 -12.08 0.21
C TYR A 54 -0.82 -12.67 0.09
N ASP A 55 -0.76 -13.95 -0.26
CA ASP A 55 0.48 -14.65 -0.55
C ASP A 55 1.05 -14.16 -1.89
N SER A 56 2.32 -13.77 -1.92
CA SER A 56 2.97 -13.21 -3.12
C SER A 56 3.17 -14.24 -4.24
N ARG A 57 2.93 -15.54 -3.99
CA ARG A 57 3.04 -16.60 -5.00
C ARG A 57 1.99 -16.50 -6.12
N CYS A 58 0.88 -15.80 -5.88
CA CYS A 58 -0.12 -15.53 -6.92
C CYS A 58 -0.84 -14.20 -6.64
N ILE A 59 -0.72 -13.25 -7.56
CA ILE A 59 -1.31 -11.90 -7.43
C ILE A 59 -2.41 -11.72 -8.47
N CYS A 60 -3.63 -11.45 -8.01
CA CYS A 60 -4.76 -11.10 -8.85
C CYS A 60 -4.94 -9.58 -8.87
N LEU A 61 -4.80 -8.97 -10.05
CA LEU A 61 -5.11 -7.54 -10.23
C LEU A 61 -6.59 -7.36 -10.58
N PRO A 62 -7.29 -6.38 -9.97
CA PRO A 62 -8.67 -6.11 -10.33
C PRO A 62 -8.74 -5.59 -11.78
N VAL A 63 -9.67 -6.13 -12.57
CA VAL A 63 -9.85 -5.78 -14.01
C VAL A 63 -10.56 -4.42 -14.20
N LEU A 64 -10.89 -3.70 -13.12
CA LEU A 64 -11.59 -2.41 -13.18
C LEU A 64 -10.65 -1.23 -12.92
N ALA A 65 -10.05 -0.73 -14.00
CA ALA A 65 -9.54 0.64 -14.10
C ALA A 65 -9.61 1.15 -15.55
N LYS A 66 -10.80 1.10 -16.16
CA LYS A 66 -11.09 1.93 -17.35
C LYS A 66 -12.07 3.03 -16.93
N SER A 67 -11.59 4.28 -16.99
CA SER A 67 -12.34 5.55 -16.97
C SER A 67 -13.22 5.85 -15.75
N THR A 68 -12.75 6.70 -14.84
CA THR A 68 -13.52 7.83 -14.29
C THR A 68 -12.54 8.84 -13.68
N MET A 69 -11.85 9.59 -14.53
CA MET A 69 -11.29 10.88 -14.13
C MET A 69 -12.47 11.86 -14.08
N LYS A 70 -13.11 12.01 -12.91
CA LYS A 70 -14.04 13.12 -12.66
C LYS A 70 -13.23 14.28 -12.07
N PRO A 71 -13.13 15.44 -12.75
CA PRO A 71 -12.60 16.64 -12.14
C PRO A 71 -13.74 17.30 -11.37
N SER A 72 -13.70 17.23 -10.04
CA SER A 72 -14.64 18.01 -9.22
C SER A 72 -14.00 18.39 -7.89
N TRP A 73 -13.12 19.38 -7.96
CA TRP A 73 -12.83 20.32 -6.88
C TRP A 73 -12.58 21.69 -7.52
N GLN A 74 -13.66 22.39 -7.85
CA GLN A 74 -13.70 23.85 -7.82
C GLN A 74 -14.52 24.25 -6.58
N TYR A 75 -14.12 25.36 -5.98
CA TYR A 75 -14.57 25.94 -4.70
C TYR A 75 -16.04 25.75 -4.36
#